data_AF-A0AAV8C352-F1
#
_entry.id   AF-A0AAV8C352-F1
#
_cell.length_a   1.000
_cell.length_b   1.000
_cell.length_c   1.000
_cell.angle_alpha   90.00
_cell.angle_beta   90.00
_cell.angle_gamma   90.00
#
_symmetry.space_group_name_H-M   'P 1'
#
loop_
_entity.id
_entity.type
_entity.pdbx_description
1 polymer ?
#
loop_
_entity_poly.entity_id
_entity_poly.type
_entity_poly.pdbx_seq_one_letter_code
_entity_poly.pdbx_strand_id
1 'polypeptide(L)'
;MESIESDPPPPPPPPRQAQIPLPSATSGGSFSENSADFTSVPIHIITEPSQLPIEFLEPSPQKQLVIGLDCEGVDLCRNGTLCIMQLAFADAIYLVDVIEGGVKVMEACKPALESSYVTKVIHDCKRDSEALYFQFGIKLNNVLDTQIAYSIIEEQEGKNRVPDDYISFVGLLADPRYCGMSYPEKEEVRVLLRQDPSFWTRRPLSEMMIRTATDDVRFLLYIYKKMIDKLTDVSLWRVFIRGALYCHCFCLNNNNFADWPPLPPIPDDLAGEDSVPQGEILSVLDVPPGKMGRVIGKRGASIMSVKQSCNAEIHMGGNKGPPDRVFIIGPVKEVRKAEALIRGTMMDI
;
A
#
# COMPACT_ATOMS: atom_id res chain seq x y z
N MET A 1 -10.01 39.77 -51.21
CA MET A 1 -10.02 38.46 -50.52
C MET A 1 -8.67 38.34 -49.86
N GLU A 2 -8.55 38.88 -48.64
CA GLU A 2 -7.36 38.69 -47.82
C GLU A 2 -7.44 37.26 -47.25
N SER A 3 -6.42 36.48 -47.55
CA SER A 3 -6.21 35.14 -47.00
C SER A 3 -5.94 35.27 -45.51
N ILE A 4 -6.88 34.78 -44.70
CA ILE A 4 -6.68 34.59 -43.26
C ILE A 4 -5.66 33.44 -43.12
N GLU A 5 -4.38 33.78 -42.93
CA GLU A 5 -3.39 32.85 -42.42
C GLU A 5 -3.79 32.49 -40.99
N SER A 6 -4.18 31.23 -40.79
CA SER A 6 -4.41 30.69 -39.45
C SER A 6 -3.08 30.65 -38.70
N ASP A 7 -3.03 31.25 -37.51
CA ASP A 7 -1.87 31.16 -36.62
C ASP A 7 -1.44 29.68 -36.42
N PRO A 8 -0.13 29.41 -36.36
CA PRO A 8 0.36 28.07 -36.09
C PRO A 8 -0.15 27.59 -34.73
N PRO A 9 -0.44 26.30 -34.56
CA PRO A 9 -0.88 25.75 -33.29
C PRO A 9 0.17 26.06 -32.21
N PRO A 10 -0.25 26.37 -30.97
CA PRO A 10 0.68 26.62 -29.89
C PRO A 10 1.61 25.41 -29.70
N PRO A 11 2.87 25.63 -29.28
CA PRO A 11 3.79 24.54 -29.00
C PRO A 11 3.19 23.62 -27.93
N PRO A 12 3.46 22.30 -28.00
CA PRO A 12 2.98 21.37 -26.98
C PRO A 12 3.48 21.81 -25.59
N PRO A 13 2.68 21.62 -24.53
CA PRO A 13 3.12 21.90 -23.17
C PRO A 13 4.39 21.09 -22.86
N PRO A 14 5.30 21.63 -22.02
CA PRO A 14 6.50 20.89 -21.63
C PRO A 14 6.11 19.56 -20.97
N PRO A 15 6.95 18.51 -21.14
CA PRO A 15 6.68 17.22 -20.52
C PRO A 15 6.60 17.37 -19.01
N ARG A 16 5.59 16.74 -18.40
CA ARG A 16 5.40 16.75 -16.95
C ARG A 16 6.55 16.00 -16.29
N GLN A 17 7.02 16.52 -15.17
CA GLN A 17 8.18 15.99 -14.44
C GLN A 17 7.91 15.92 -12.95
N ALA A 18 8.50 14.92 -12.29
CA ALA A 18 8.53 14.75 -10.85
C ALA A 18 9.98 14.76 -10.36
N GLN A 19 10.19 15.27 -9.15
CA GLN A 19 11.47 15.14 -8.47
C GLN A 19 11.45 13.89 -7.59
N ILE A 20 12.31 12.92 -7.87
CA ILE A 20 12.50 11.74 -7.00
C ILE A 20 13.83 11.86 -6.25
N PRO A 21 13.93 11.37 -5.00
CA PRO A 21 15.20 11.38 -4.28
C PRO A 21 16.25 10.52 -4.97
N LEU A 22 17.47 11.03 -5.01
CA LEU A 22 18.62 10.23 -5.43
C LEU A 22 18.93 9.15 -4.37
N PRO A 23 19.34 7.94 -4.80
CA PRO A 23 19.74 6.88 -3.86
C PRO A 23 20.89 7.30 -2.93
N SER A 24 21.77 8.19 -3.42
CA SER A 24 22.95 8.70 -2.72
C SER A 24 22.67 9.88 -1.77
N ALA A 25 21.43 10.37 -1.69
CA ALA A 25 21.07 11.45 -0.78
C ALA A 25 21.44 11.04 0.67
N THR A 26 22.18 11.92 1.35
CA THR A 26 22.91 11.58 2.58
C THR A 26 21.97 11.29 3.75
N SER A 27 22.23 10.16 4.39
CA SER A 27 21.61 9.74 5.65
C SER A 27 22.14 10.60 6.80
N GLY A 28 21.33 11.55 7.29
CA GLY A 28 21.61 12.28 8.53
C GLY A 28 21.29 13.78 8.52
N GLY A 29 20.93 14.35 7.38
CA GLY A 29 20.36 15.69 7.28
C GLY A 29 18.87 15.61 6.95
N SER A 30 18.07 16.54 7.46
CA SER A 30 16.79 16.92 6.82
C SER A 30 17.03 17.02 5.31
N PHE A 31 16.17 16.44 4.46
CA PHE A 31 16.11 16.88 3.06
C PHE A 31 15.90 18.40 3.11
N SER A 32 16.95 19.18 2.91
CA SER A 32 16.81 20.56 2.47
C SER A 32 16.28 20.49 1.05
N GLU A 33 15.44 21.43 0.62
CA GLU A 33 15.05 21.59 -0.80
C GLU A 33 16.26 21.96 -1.71
N ASN A 34 17.47 21.49 -1.38
CA ASN A 34 18.63 21.61 -2.23
C ASN A 34 18.46 20.66 -3.43
N SER A 35 18.43 21.25 -4.62
CA SER A 35 18.32 20.58 -5.93
C SER A 35 19.29 19.41 -6.18
N ALA A 36 20.34 19.26 -5.36
CA ALA A 36 21.34 18.21 -5.51
C ALA A 36 20.89 16.82 -5.03
N ASP A 37 19.85 16.73 -4.19
CA ASP A 37 19.38 15.45 -3.63
C ASP A 37 18.27 14.80 -4.46
N PHE A 38 17.83 15.45 -5.54
CA PHE A 38 16.72 15.02 -6.37
C PHE A 38 17.14 14.91 -7.83
N THR A 39 16.52 13.97 -8.53
CA THR A 39 16.58 13.91 -10.00
C THR A 39 15.19 14.08 -10.58
N SER A 40 15.12 14.72 -11.75
CA SER A 40 13.87 14.91 -12.47
C SER A 40 13.59 13.68 -13.33
N VAL A 41 12.37 13.15 -13.21
CA VAL A 41 11.87 12.03 -14.01
C VAL A 41 10.55 12.39 -14.68
N PRO A 42 10.26 11.89 -15.88
CA PRO A 42 8.99 12.15 -16.55
C PRO A 42 7.80 11.53 -15.79
N ILE A 43 6.65 12.20 -15.90
CA ILE A 43 5.35 11.67 -15.50
C ILE A 43 4.55 11.32 -16.76
N HIS A 44 4.11 10.08 -16.86
CA HIS A 44 3.31 9.57 -17.97
C HIS A 44 1.89 9.29 -17.51
N ILE A 45 0.88 9.77 -18.25
CA ILE A 45 -0.52 9.36 -18.07
C ILE A 45 -0.79 8.21 -19.04
N ILE A 46 -1.26 7.10 -18.50
CA ILE A 46 -1.42 5.83 -19.22
C ILE A 46 -2.89 5.54 -19.40
N THR A 47 -3.34 5.53 -20.65
CA THR A 47 -4.68 5.12 -21.06
C THR A 47 -4.64 3.87 -21.94
N GLU A 48 -3.47 3.50 -22.46
CA GLU A 48 -3.26 2.35 -23.33
C GLU A 48 -2.10 1.46 -22.84
N PRO A 49 -2.24 0.12 -22.92
CA PRO A 49 -1.20 -0.82 -22.49
C PRO A 49 0.19 -0.54 -23.08
N SER A 50 0.27 -0.14 -24.35
CA SER A 50 1.55 0.08 -25.06
C SER A 50 2.37 1.26 -24.50
N GLN A 51 1.80 2.05 -23.59
CA GLN A 51 2.51 3.15 -22.94
C GLN A 51 3.23 2.71 -21.66
N LEU A 52 3.01 1.48 -21.19
CA LEU A 52 3.69 0.91 -20.02
C LEU A 52 5.04 0.29 -20.40
N PRO A 53 6.01 0.22 -19.46
CA PRO A 53 7.29 -0.45 -19.69
C PRO A 53 7.11 -1.93 -20.05
N ILE A 54 7.89 -2.42 -21.02
CA ILE A 54 7.82 -3.82 -21.48
C ILE A 54 8.14 -4.77 -20.32
N GLU A 55 9.13 -4.45 -19.48
CA GLU A 55 9.47 -5.27 -18.31
C GLU A 55 8.36 -5.39 -17.28
N PHE A 56 7.42 -4.43 -17.25
CA PHE A 56 6.24 -4.46 -16.39
C PHE A 56 5.11 -5.27 -17.04
N LEU A 57 4.95 -5.18 -18.36
CA LEU A 57 3.98 -6.00 -19.10
C LEU A 57 4.40 -7.48 -19.13
N GLU A 58 5.70 -7.76 -19.18
CA GLU A 58 6.30 -9.09 -19.34
C GLU A 58 7.33 -9.35 -18.22
N PRO A 59 6.88 -9.52 -16.96
CA PRO A 59 7.79 -9.75 -15.84
C PRO A 59 8.51 -11.09 -15.98
N SER A 60 9.80 -11.10 -15.67
CA SER A 60 10.69 -12.23 -15.97
C SER A 60 11.61 -12.55 -14.79
N PRO A 61 11.94 -13.84 -14.54
CA PRO A 61 12.89 -14.21 -13.50
C PRO A 61 14.30 -13.66 -13.75
N GLN A 62 14.65 -13.33 -14.99
CA GLN A 62 15.95 -12.77 -15.35
C GLN A 62 16.13 -11.31 -14.91
N LYS A 63 15.05 -10.58 -14.67
CA LYS A 63 15.09 -9.16 -14.26
C LYS A 63 14.08 -8.91 -13.15
N GLN A 64 14.59 -8.79 -11.93
CA GLN A 64 13.78 -8.37 -10.79
C GLN A 64 13.47 -6.87 -10.91
N LEU A 65 12.22 -6.50 -10.69
CA LEU A 65 11.77 -5.10 -10.64
C LEU A 65 11.33 -4.73 -9.24
N VAL A 66 11.55 -3.47 -8.88
CA VAL A 66 10.97 -2.87 -7.67
C VAL A 66 10.25 -1.60 -8.10
N ILE A 67 8.96 -1.52 -7.78
CA ILE A 67 8.11 -0.38 -8.10
C ILE A 67 7.41 0.15 -6.85
N GLY A 68 7.21 1.46 -6.76
CA GLY A 68 6.25 2.05 -5.82
C GLY A 68 4.84 1.90 -6.39
N LEU A 69 3.86 1.60 -5.55
CA LEU A 69 2.46 1.50 -5.96
C LEU A 69 1.54 2.17 -4.94
N ASP A 70 0.53 2.86 -5.45
CA ASP A 70 -0.61 3.38 -4.70
C ASP A 70 -1.86 3.30 -5.60
N CYS A 71 -3.05 3.41 -5.02
CA CYS A 71 -4.30 3.54 -5.77
C CYS A 71 -5.18 4.63 -5.15
N GLU A 72 -5.88 5.37 -6.01
CA GLU A 72 -6.82 6.40 -5.59
C GLU A 72 -8.17 6.25 -6.30
N GLY A 73 -9.24 6.66 -5.63
CA GLY A 73 -10.59 6.45 -6.13
C GLY A 73 -11.72 6.95 -5.25
N VAL A 74 -12.95 6.59 -5.62
CA VAL A 74 -14.16 6.89 -4.84
C VAL A 74 -14.43 5.72 -3.91
N ASP A 75 -14.45 5.98 -2.59
CA ASP A 75 -14.65 4.97 -1.55
C ASP A 75 -13.84 3.69 -1.80
N LEU A 76 -12.54 3.86 -2.13
CA LEU A 76 -11.66 2.81 -2.65
C LEU A 76 -11.74 1.53 -1.80
N CYS A 77 -12.43 0.53 -2.34
CA CYS A 77 -12.75 -0.76 -1.72
C CYS A 77 -13.37 -1.70 -2.74
N ARG A 78 -13.90 -2.84 -2.29
CA ARG A 78 -14.63 -3.80 -3.13
C ARG A 78 -15.84 -3.23 -3.90
N ASN A 79 -16.53 -2.24 -3.31
CA ASN A 79 -17.77 -1.65 -3.83
C ASN A 79 -17.56 -0.23 -4.36
N GLY A 80 -16.34 0.31 -4.22
CA GLY A 80 -15.98 1.63 -4.67
C GLY A 80 -15.57 1.64 -6.15
N THR A 81 -14.84 2.66 -6.54
CA THR A 81 -14.30 2.79 -7.90
C THR A 81 -12.85 3.22 -7.83
N LEU A 82 -11.94 2.33 -8.23
CA LEU A 82 -10.54 2.67 -8.46
C LEU A 82 -10.48 3.54 -9.72
N CYS A 83 -9.94 4.75 -9.57
CA CYS A 83 -9.94 5.76 -10.62
C CYS A 83 -8.56 5.97 -11.24
N ILE A 84 -7.50 5.77 -10.45
CA ILE A 84 -6.11 5.93 -10.87
C ILE A 84 -5.24 4.97 -10.05
N MET A 85 -4.24 4.39 -10.69
CA MET A 85 -3.19 3.60 -10.05
C MET A 85 -1.84 4.22 -10.38
N GLN A 86 -1.05 4.52 -9.36
CA GLN A 86 0.23 5.19 -9.52
C GLN A 86 1.36 4.16 -9.44
N LEU A 87 2.31 4.22 -10.35
CA LEU A 87 3.48 3.35 -10.38
C LEU A 87 4.75 4.21 -10.43
N ALA A 88 5.59 4.11 -9.41
CA ALA A 88 6.90 4.75 -9.39
C ALA A 88 7.99 3.76 -9.80
N PHE A 89 8.70 4.06 -10.88
CA PHE A 89 9.91 3.39 -11.31
C PHE A 89 11.14 4.24 -10.92
N ALA A 90 12.33 3.68 -11.10
CA ALA A 90 13.57 4.40 -10.79
C ALA A 90 13.82 5.61 -11.70
N ASP A 91 13.18 5.65 -12.88
CA ASP A 91 13.43 6.60 -13.95
C ASP A 91 12.16 7.31 -14.47
N ALA A 92 10.96 6.95 -13.99
CA ALA A 92 9.70 7.54 -14.42
C ALA A 92 8.55 7.26 -13.43
N ILE A 93 7.48 8.06 -13.52
CA ILE A 93 6.23 7.82 -12.79
C ILE A 93 5.10 7.63 -13.81
N TYR A 94 4.32 6.57 -13.62
CA TYR A 94 3.21 6.21 -14.49
C TYR A 94 1.91 6.36 -13.71
N LEU A 95 1.04 7.22 -14.19
CA LEU A 95 -0.31 7.43 -13.67
C LEU A 95 -1.28 6.68 -14.57
N VAL A 96 -1.63 5.46 -14.16
CA VAL A 96 -2.57 4.60 -14.90
C VAL A 96 -3.98 5.13 -14.69
N ASP A 97 -4.53 5.71 -15.74
CA ASP A 97 -5.88 6.26 -15.76
C ASP A 97 -6.88 5.12 -15.97
N VAL A 98 -7.48 4.67 -14.87
CA VAL A 98 -8.39 3.52 -14.89
C VAL A 98 -9.78 3.90 -15.42
N ILE A 99 -10.14 5.18 -15.37
CA ILE A 99 -11.41 5.68 -15.93
C ILE A 99 -11.34 5.73 -17.46
N GLU A 100 -10.29 6.33 -18.03
CA GLU A 100 -10.15 6.44 -19.49
C GLU A 100 -9.61 5.15 -20.13
N GLY A 101 -8.61 4.49 -19.51
CA GLY A 101 -8.02 3.25 -20.04
C GLY A 101 -8.83 1.99 -19.73
N GLY A 102 -9.70 2.04 -18.71
CA GLY A 102 -10.65 0.99 -18.38
C GLY A 102 -10.03 -0.37 -18.03
N VAL A 103 -10.80 -1.44 -18.25
CA VAL A 103 -10.37 -2.81 -17.94
C VAL A 103 -9.14 -3.23 -18.75
N LYS A 104 -9.01 -2.74 -19.99
CA LYS A 104 -7.91 -3.10 -20.90
C LYS A 104 -6.53 -2.77 -20.30
N VAL A 105 -6.37 -1.57 -19.75
CA VAL A 105 -5.09 -1.18 -19.12
C VAL A 105 -4.85 -1.96 -17.82
N MET A 106 -5.90 -2.24 -17.06
CA MET A 106 -5.79 -3.01 -15.81
C MET A 106 -5.43 -4.48 -16.06
N GLU A 107 -6.00 -5.11 -17.08
CA GLU A 107 -5.62 -6.46 -17.52
C GLU A 107 -4.14 -6.52 -17.95
N ALA A 108 -3.64 -5.47 -18.61
CA ALA A 108 -2.24 -5.39 -18.99
C ALA A 108 -1.28 -5.22 -17.80
N CYS A 109 -1.74 -4.61 -16.70
CA CYS A 109 -0.96 -4.49 -15.47
C CYS A 109 -0.91 -5.80 -14.66
N LYS A 110 -1.89 -6.68 -14.84
CA LYS A 110 -2.07 -7.90 -14.04
C LYS A 110 -0.81 -8.78 -13.95
N PRO A 111 -0.07 -9.08 -15.06
CA PRO A 111 1.13 -9.90 -14.99
C PRO A 111 2.15 -9.41 -13.95
N ALA A 112 2.51 -8.12 -13.93
CA ALA A 112 3.45 -7.60 -12.94
C ALA A 112 2.88 -7.53 -11.53
N LEU A 113 1.60 -7.16 -11.38
CA LEU A 113 0.97 -7.04 -10.06
C LEU A 113 0.88 -8.40 -9.34
N GLU A 114 0.68 -9.49 -10.08
CA GLU A 114 0.64 -10.86 -9.53
C GLU A 114 2.02 -11.56 -9.52
N SER A 115 3.03 -10.98 -10.18
CA SER A 115 4.36 -11.59 -10.32
C SER A 115 5.18 -11.58 -9.04
N SER A 116 5.90 -12.68 -8.79
CA SER A 116 6.95 -12.79 -7.78
C SER A 116 8.26 -12.12 -8.19
N TYR A 117 8.40 -11.67 -9.44
CA TYR A 117 9.59 -11.01 -9.97
C TYR A 117 9.52 -9.48 -9.90
N VAL A 118 8.38 -8.95 -9.48
CA VAL A 118 8.13 -7.52 -9.31
C VAL A 118 7.77 -7.28 -7.86
N THR A 119 8.62 -6.59 -7.12
CA THR A 119 8.32 -6.17 -5.75
C THR A 119 7.50 -4.89 -5.80
N LYS A 120 6.32 -4.92 -5.18
CA LYS A 120 5.45 -3.73 -5.04
C LYS A 120 5.69 -3.12 -3.66
N VAL A 121 6.26 -1.93 -3.64
CA VAL A 121 6.45 -1.13 -2.42
C VAL A 121 5.22 -0.27 -2.25
N ILE A 122 4.49 -0.46 -1.15
CA ILE A 122 3.21 0.22 -0.88
C ILE A 122 3.23 0.73 0.56
N HIS A 123 2.37 1.69 0.90
CA HIS A 123 2.12 2.08 2.28
C HIS A 123 0.68 1.72 2.67
N ASP A 124 0.50 0.74 3.56
CA ASP A 124 -0.82 0.23 3.98
C ASP A 124 -1.67 -0.36 2.83
N CYS A 125 -1.18 -1.43 2.21
CA CYS A 125 -1.72 -2.02 0.97
C CYS A 125 -3.12 -2.66 1.05
N LYS A 126 -3.76 -2.72 2.23
CA LYS A 126 -4.99 -3.50 2.45
C LYS A 126 -6.14 -3.05 1.53
N ARG A 127 -6.28 -1.74 1.30
CA ARG A 127 -7.39 -1.18 0.50
C ARG A 127 -7.10 -1.18 -0.99
N ASP A 128 -5.84 -0.99 -1.37
CA ASP A 128 -5.40 -1.16 -2.76
C ASP A 128 -5.64 -2.59 -3.20
N SER A 129 -5.22 -3.58 -2.39
CA SER A 129 -5.45 -5.00 -2.66
C SER A 129 -6.94 -5.34 -2.73
N GLU A 130 -7.77 -4.83 -1.81
CA GLU A 130 -9.23 -5.04 -1.84
C GLU A 130 -9.86 -4.51 -3.14
N ALA A 131 -9.48 -3.30 -3.57
CA ALA A 131 -9.98 -2.71 -4.81
C ALA A 131 -9.52 -3.48 -6.04
N LEU A 132 -8.22 -3.78 -6.15
CA LEU A 132 -7.63 -4.53 -7.26
C LEU A 132 -8.26 -5.93 -7.40
N TYR A 133 -8.48 -6.62 -6.28
CA TYR A 133 -9.04 -7.96 -6.27
C TYR A 133 -10.52 -7.98 -6.70
N PHE A 134 -11.38 -7.17 -6.07
CA PHE A 134 -12.82 -7.25 -6.35
C PHE A 134 -13.25 -6.53 -7.63
N GLN A 135 -12.53 -5.48 -8.06
CA GLN A 135 -12.88 -4.73 -9.26
C GLN A 135 -12.23 -5.30 -10.52
N PHE A 136 -11.03 -5.90 -10.42
CA PHE A 136 -10.26 -6.38 -11.59
C PHE A 136 -9.76 -7.83 -11.47
N GLY A 137 -10.04 -8.53 -10.38
CA GLY A 137 -9.59 -9.91 -10.19
C GLY A 137 -8.07 -10.03 -10.09
N ILE A 138 -7.37 -8.98 -9.63
CA ILE A 138 -5.91 -8.93 -9.51
C ILE A 138 -5.52 -9.31 -8.08
N LYS A 139 -4.67 -10.34 -7.93
CA LYS A 139 -4.16 -10.82 -6.64
C LYS A 139 -2.76 -10.29 -6.41
N LEU A 140 -2.68 -9.18 -5.70
CA LEU A 140 -1.42 -8.51 -5.45
C LEU A 140 -0.44 -9.46 -4.72
N ASN A 141 0.77 -9.62 -5.25
CA ASN A 141 1.77 -10.57 -4.78
C ASN A 141 3.10 -9.85 -4.51
N ASN A 142 4.02 -10.42 -3.72
CA ASN A 142 5.37 -9.88 -3.51
C ASN A 142 5.36 -8.38 -3.12
N VAL A 143 4.64 -8.08 -2.03
CA VAL A 143 4.45 -6.72 -1.51
C VAL A 143 5.38 -6.47 -0.34
N LEU A 144 6.14 -5.37 -0.40
CA LEU A 144 6.76 -4.76 0.76
C LEU A 144 5.91 -3.58 1.21
N ASP A 145 5.24 -3.74 2.34
CA ASP A 145 4.46 -2.67 2.95
C ASP A 145 5.34 -1.85 3.90
N THR A 146 5.52 -0.57 3.59
CA THR A 146 6.39 0.34 4.34
C THR A 146 5.87 0.63 5.76
N GLN A 147 4.57 0.55 6.00
CA GLN A 147 4.01 0.70 7.34
C GLN A 147 4.35 -0.52 8.20
N ILE A 148 4.26 -1.73 7.63
CA ILE A 148 4.68 -2.97 8.29
C ILE A 148 6.19 -2.95 8.56
N ALA A 149 6.99 -2.62 7.55
CA ALA A 149 8.44 -2.55 7.66
C ALA A 149 8.87 -1.58 8.76
N TYR A 150 8.23 -0.41 8.84
CA TYR A 150 8.48 0.55 9.92
C TYR A 150 8.22 -0.08 11.29
N SER A 151 7.06 -0.69 11.52
CA SER A 151 6.73 -1.30 12.81
C SER A 151 7.68 -2.44 13.20
N ILE A 152 8.14 -3.24 12.23
CA ILE A 152 9.10 -4.32 12.48
C ILE A 152 10.49 -3.75 12.81
N ILE A 153 10.93 -2.68 12.14
CA ILE A 153 12.18 -1.99 12.47
C ILE A 153 12.13 -1.42 13.90
N GLU A 154 11.00 -0.81 14.31
CA GLU A 154 10.83 -0.31 15.68
C GLU A 154 10.92 -1.45 16.71
N GLU A 155 10.31 -2.61 16.42
CA GLU A 155 10.36 -3.80 17.27
C GLU A 155 11.80 -4.35 17.39
N GLN A 156 12.56 -4.40 16.28
CA GLN A 156 13.98 -4.77 16.28
C GLN A 156 14.83 -3.82 17.15
N GLU A 157 14.49 -2.54 17.17
CA GLU A 157 15.16 -1.52 17.99
C GLU A 157 14.71 -1.57 19.47
N GLY A 158 13.90 -2.56 19.86
CA GLY A 158 13.46 -2.80 21.23
C GLY A 158 12.28 -1.94 21.67
N LYS A 159 11.57 -1.29 20.74
CA LYS A 159 10.36 -0.54 21.08
C LYS A 159 9.19 -1.48 21.24
N ASN A 160 8.43 -1.28 22.31
CA ASN A 160 7.22 -2.04 22.54
C ASN A 160 6.14 -1.65 21.53
N ARG A 161 5.46 -2.66 20.99
CA ARG A 161 4.30 -2.44 20.13
C ARG A 161 3.19 -1.76 20.91
N VAL A 162 2.72 -0.62 20.40
CA VAL A 162 1.52 0.05 20.90
C VAL A 162 0.35 -0.29 19.96
N PRO A 163 -0.77 -0.84 20.47
CA PRO A 163 -1.93 -1.10 19.64
C PRO A 163 -2.45 0.16 18.93
N ASP A 164 -2.78 0.03 17.65
CA ASP A 164 -3.30 1.10 16.79
C ASP A 164 -2.37 2.30 16.57
N ASP A 165 -1.08 2.19 16.93
CA ASP A 165 -0.05 3.20 16.65
C ASP A 165 0.62 2.93 15.30
N TYR A 166 -0.11 3.21 14.23
CA TYR A 166 0.36 3.05 12.86
C TYR A 166 0.93 4.36 12.32
N ILE A 167 2.17 4.34 11.84
CA ILE A 167 2.75 5.50 11.19
C ILE A 167 2.00 5.81 9.88
N SER A 168 1.60 7.07 9.70
CA SER A 168 1.02 7.53 8.43
C SER A 168 2.12 7.74 7.39
N PHE A 169 1.77 7.73 6.10
CA PHE A 169 2.75 7.99 5.05
C PHE A 169 3.45 9.35 5.21
N VAL A 170 2.71 10.39 5.60
CA VAL A 170 3.28 11.73 5.88
C VAL A 170 4.20 11.69 7.11
N GLY A 171 3.83 10.95 8.16
CA GLY A 171 4.69 10.74 9.32
C GLY A 171 5.99 10.01 8.94
N LEU A 172 5.90 9.02 8.05
CA LEU A 172 7.06 8.29 7.54
C LEU A 172 7.99 9.19 6.71
N LEU A 173 7.44 10.07 5.88
CA LEU A 173 8.21 11.08 5.16
C LEU A 173 8.87 12.08 6.13
N ALA A 174 8.21 12.44 7.23
CA ALA A 174 8.76 13.36 8.22
C ALA A 174 9.85 12.73 9.11
N ASP A 175 9.93 11.40 9.21
CA ASP A 175 10.95 10.73 10.02
C ASP A 175 12.34 10.92 9.38
N PRO A 176 13.32 11.51 10.10
CA PRO A 176 14.66 11.81 9.59
C PRO A 176 15.51 10.57 9.29
N ARG A 177 15.11 9.38 9.77
CA ARG A 177 15.78 8.11 9.43
C ARG A 177 15.52 7.69 7.99
N TYR A 178 14.46 8.21 7.37
CA TYR A 178 14.08 7.94 6.00
C TYR A 178 14.25 9.21 5.18
N CYS A 179 13.27 10.12 5.25
CA CYS A 179 13.26 11.33 4.43
C CYS A 179 13.50 12.61 5.26
N GLY A 180 12.89 12.76 6.43
CA GLY A 180 12.98 14.02 7.18
C GLY A 180 12.34 15.21 6.49
N MET A 181 11.34 15.00 5.62
CA MET A 181 10.55 16.07 5.00
C MET A 181 9.18 16.17 5.65
N SER A 182 8.87 17.36 6.15
CA SER A 182 7.51 17.68 6.56
C SER A 182 6.69 18.12 5.35
N TYR A 183 5.51 17.53 5.18
CA TYR A 183 4.55 17.87 4.12
C TYR A 183 3.23 18.39 4.73
N PRO A 184 3.23 19.56 5.40
CA PRO A 184 2.00 20.08 6.01
C PRO A 184 0.91 20.35 4.96
N GLU A 185 1.30 20.86 3.79
CA GLU A 185 0.39 21.12 2.67
C GLU A 185 -0.33 19.85 2.17
N LYS A 186 0.31 18.67 2.28
CA LYS A 186 -0.30 17.40 1.85
C LYS A 186 -1.50 17.04 2.72
N GLU A 187 -1.48 17.39 4.00
CA GLU A 187 -2.63 17.18 4.88
C GLU A 187 -3.78 18.14 4.53
N GLU A 188 -3.49 19.40 4.19
CA GLU A 188 -4.49 20.36 3.71
C GLU A 188 -5.14 19.90 2.41
N VAL A 189 -4.34 19.42 1.45
CA VAL A 189 -4.85 18.84 0.20
C VAL A 189 -5.76 17.65 0.51
N ARG A 190 -5.36 16.72 1.38
CA ARG A 190 -6.22 15.58 1.78
C ARG A 190 -7.56 16.01 2.37
N VAL A 191 -7.60 17.10 3.12
CA VAL A 191 -8.88 17.66 3.61
C VAL A 191 -9.75 18.14 2.46
N LEU A 192 -9.17 18.83 1.48
CA LEU A 192 -9.90 19.28 0.27
C LEU A 192 -10.40 18.09 -0.56
N LEU A 193 -9.57 17.06 -0.74
CA LEU A 193 -9.96 15.84 -1.46
C LEU A 193 -11.17 15.16 -0.83
N ARG A 194 -11.24 15.10 0.51
CA ARG A 194 -12.38 14.51 1.24
C ARG A 194 -13.68 15.32 1.09
N GLN A 195 -13.60 16.61 0.76
CA GLN A 195 -14.79 17.44 0.53
C GLN A 195 -15.42 17.19 -0.84
N ASP A 196 -14.66 16.62 -1.78
CA ASP A 196 -15.13 16.24 -3.10
C ASP A 196 -15.00 14.72 -3.29
N PRO A 197 -16.04 13.93 -2.92
CA PRO A 197 -16.02 12.48 -3.08
C PRO A 197 -15.82 12.02 -4.53
N SER A 198 -16.10 12.90 -5.51
CA SER A 198 -15.97 12.61 -6.93
C SER A 198 -14.64 13.07 -7.54
N PHE A 199 -13.73 13.62 -6.73
CA PHE A 199 -12.49 14.27 -7.18
C PHE A 199 -11.73 13.43 -8.21
N TRP A 200 -11.49 12.16 -7.88
CA TRP A 200 -10.73 11.24 -8.72
C TRP A 200 -11.43 10.77 -10.00
N THR A 201 -12.73 11.03 -10.16
CA THR A 201 -13.51 10.64 -11.36
C THR A 201 -13.41 11.65 -12.50
N ARG A 202 -13.02 12.90 -12.22
CA ARG A 202 -13.04 13.99 -13.20
C ARG A 202 -11.95 13.80 -14.25
N ARG A 203 -12.27 14.13 -15.51
CA ARG A 203 -11.32 14.08 -16.64
C ARG A 203 -11.39 15.35 -17.51
N PRO A 204 -10.26 15.76 -18.13
CA PRO A 204 -8.91 15.20 -17.99
C PRO A 204 -8.33 15.43 -16.58
N LEU A 205 -7.29 14.67 -16.20
CA LEU A 205 -6.64 14.86 -14.89
C LEU A 205 -6.12 16.29 -14.75
N SER A 206 -6.52 16.98 -13.68
CA SER A 206 -5.99 18.30 -13.36
C SER A 206 -4.55 18.22 -12.86
N GLU A 207 -3.79 19.32 -12.95
CA GLU A 207 -2.42 19.36 -12.41
C GLU A 207 -2.37 19.06 -10.90
N MET A 208 -3.41 19.42 -10.14
CA MET A 208 -3.52 19.05 -8.74
C MET A 208 -3.62 17.53 -8.58
N MET A 209 -4.50 16.87 -9.33
CA MET A 209 -4.65 15.40 -9.29
C MET A 209 -3.32 14.70 -9.61
N ILE A 210 -2.63 15.19 -10.64
CA ILE A 210 -1.35 14.63 -11.08
C ILE A 210 -0.28 14.79 -10.00
N ARG A 211 -0.15 15.99 -9.42
CA ARG A 211 0.80 16.27 -8.35
C ARG A 211 0.51 15.41 -7.11
N THR A 212 -0.73 15.39 -6.66
CA THR A 212 -1.16 14.59 -5.49
C THR A 212 -0.85 13.11 -5.70
N ALA A 213 -1.33 12.53 -6.81
CA ALA A 213 -1.09 11.12 -7.13
C ALA A 213 0.42 10.80 -7.20
N THR A 214 1.20 11.68 -7.80
CA THR A 214 2.65 11.52 -7.90
C THR A 214 3.33 11.57 -6.51
N ASP A 215 2.89 12.46 -5.63
CA ASP A 215 3.41 12.63 -4.27
C ASP A 215 3.14 11.41 -3.36
N ASP A 216 2.21 10.52 -3.70
CA ASP A 216 1.93 9.29 -2.94
C ASP A 216 2.93 8.15 -3.24
N VAL A 217 3.57 8.16 -4.42
CA VAL A 217 4.51 7.07 -4.80
C VAL A 217 5.97 7.48 -4.97
N ARG A 218 6.27 8.75 -5.27
CA ARG A 218 7.62 9.17 -5.70
C ARG A 218 8.74 8.95 -4.68
N PHE A 219 8.40 8.74 -3.42
CA PHE A 219 9.35 8.47 -2.33
C PHE A 219 9.48 7.00 -1.96
N LEU A 220 8.57 6.13 -2.42
CA LEU A 220 8.47 4.75 -1.95
C LEU A 220 9.75 3.95 -2.25
N LEU A 221 10.33 4.10 -3.43
CA LEU A 221 11.57 3.38 -3.78
C LEU A 221 12.78 3.84 -2.96
N TYR A 222 12.84 5.11 -2.57
CA TYR A 222 13.89 5.62 -1.71
C TYR A 222 13.72 5.09 -0.27
N ILE A 223 12.51 5.17 0.27
CA ILE A 223 12.16 4.62 1.59
C ILE A 223 12.45 3.12 1.64
N TYR A 224 12.04 2.37 0.60
CA TYR A 224 12.32 0.95 0.45
C TYR A 224 13.81 0.66 0.65
N LYS A 225 14.69 1.35 -0.08
CA LYS A 225 16.15 1.14 0.05
C LYS A 225 16.62 1.35 1.49
N LYS A 226 16.19 2.44 2.13
CA LYS A 226 16.54 2.74 3.52
C LYS A 226 16.01 1.70 4.52
N MET A 227 14.83 1.14 4.28
CA MET A 227 14.25 0.08 5.12
C MET A 227 14.96 -1.25 4.93
N ILE A 228 15.27 -1.64 3.69
CA ILE A 228 16.03 -2.86 3.39
C ILE A 228 17.38 -2.86 4.12
N ASP A 229 18.09 -1.73 4.12
CA ASP A 229 19.39 -1.59 4.83
C ASP A 229 19.28 -1.76 6.36
N LYS A 230 18.07 -1.67 6.93
CA LYS A 230 17.80 -1.74 8.39
C LYS A 230 17.20 -3.07 8.83
N LEU A 231 16.60 -3.83 7.93
CA LEU A 231 15.93 -5.08 8.23
C LEU A 231 16.98 -6.21 8.31
N THR A 232 16.89 -7.04 9.35
CA THR A 232 17.59 -8.34 9.35
C THR A 232 16.91 -9.29 8.36
N ASP A 233 17.56 -10.38 7.98
CA ASP A 233 16.96 -11.36 7.06
C ASP A 233 15.63 -11.93 7.59
N VAL A 234 15.57 -12.25 8.89
CA VAL A 234 14.34 -12.70 9.58
C VAL A 234 13.24 -11.65 9.50
N SER A 235 13.58 -10.39 9.75
CA SER A 235 12.60 -9.32 9.72
C SER A 235 12.15 -8.97 8.31
N LEU A 236 13.05 -9.02 7.33
CA LEU A 236 12.72 -8.82 5.93
C LEU A 236 11.73 -9.90 5.46
N TRP A 237 12.01 -11.16 5.77
CA TRP A 237 11.06 -12.25 5.52
C TRP A 237 9.70 -11.98 6.17
N ARG A 238 9.70 -11.58 7.45
CA ARG A 238 8.47 -11.27 8.20
C ARG A 238 7.68 -10.11 7.58
N VAL A 239 8.36 -9.10 7.02
CA VAL A 239 7.72 -8.01 6.27
C VAL A 239 6.98 -8.55 5.04
N PHE A 240 7.59 -9.43 4.25
CA PHE A 240 6.93 -10.01 3.07
C PHE A 240 5.77 -10.94 3.43
N ILE A 241 5.91 -11.73 4.51
CA ILE A 241 4.80 -12.54 5.03
C ILE A 241 3.62 -11.65 5.40
N ARG A 242 3.86 -10.60 6.21
CA ARG A 242 2.80 -9.68 6.62
C ARG A 242 2.23 -8.89 5.46
N GLY A 243 3.05 -8.52 4.47
CA GLY A 243 2.61 -7.89 3.23
C GLY A 243 1.59 -8.77 2.49
N ALA A 244 1.88 -10.07 2.34
CA ALA A 244 0.93 -11.02 1.76
C ALA A 244 -0.35 -11.16 2.60
N LEU A 245 -0.24 -11.25 3.94
CA LEU A 245 -1.40 -11.31 4.83
C LEU A 245 -2.25 -10.02 4.79
N TYR A 246 -1.63 -8.85 4.63
CA TYR A 246 -2.32 -7.58 4.39
C TYR A 246 -3.04 -7.58 3.04
N CYS A 247 -2.42 -8.11 1.98
CA CYS A 247 -3.08 -8.24 0.69
C CYS A 247 -4.32 -9.15 0.76
N HIS A 248 -4.29 -10.17 1.62
CA HIS A 248 -5.44 -11.06 1.87
C HIS A 248 -6.49 -10.42 2.79
N CYS A 249 -6.10 -9.44 3.62
CA CYS A 249 -7.01 -8.77 4.53
C CYS A 249 -8.13 -8.09 3.73
N PHE A 250 -9.37 -8.29 4.17
CA PHE A 250 -10.59 -7.90 3.46
C PHE A 250 -10.84 -8.64 2.12
N CYS A 251 -9.88 -9.30 1.49
CA CYS A 251 -10.06 -10.05 0.24
C CYS A 251 -10.69 -11.45 0.39
N LEU A 252 -11.68 -11.58 1.30
CA LEU A 252 -12.37 -12.85 1.54
C LEU A 252 -13.03 -13.41 0.30
N ASN A 253 -12.84 -14.70 0.09
CA ASN A 253 -13.51 -15.50 -0.93
C ASN A 253 -13.95 -16.86 -0.34
N ASN A 254 -14.74 -17.61 -1.10
CA ASN A 254 -15.35 -18.84 -0.59
C ASN A 254 -14.37 -20.03 -0.49
N ASN A 255 -13.10 -19.87 -0.89
CA ASN A 255 -12.12 -20.96 -0.94
C ASN A 255 -10.93 -20.77 0.00
N ASN A 256 -11.08 -19.97 1.06
CA ASN A 256 -10.03 -19.76 2.07
C ASN A 256 -8.68 -19.35 1.46
N PHE A 257 -8.70 -18.45 0.48
CA PHE A 257 -7.51 -17.97 -0.21
C PHE A 257 -6.74 -19.03 -1.02
N ALA A 258 -7.35 -20.18 -1.35
CA ALA A 258 -6.66 -21.25 -2.08
C ALA A 258 -6.09 -20.82 -3.45
N ASP A 259 -6.70 -19.83 -4.10
CA ASP A 259 -6.21 -19.32 -5.38
C ASP A 259 -5.23 -18.14 -5.23
N TRP A 260 -4.90 -17.72 -4.01
CA TRP A 260 -3.90 -16.68 -3.77
C TRP A 260 -2.49 -17.25 -3.87
N PRO A 261 -1.49 -16.43 -4.25
CA PRO A 261 -0.09 -16.83 -4.16
C PRO A 261 0.22 -17.38 -2.76
N PRO A 262 0.98 -18.49 -2.66
CA PRO A 262 1.36 -19.03 -1.37
C PRO A 262 2.20 -18.00 -0.60
N LEU A 263 2.09 -18.03 0.73
CA LEU A 263 2.96 -17.21 1.58
C LEU A 263 4.42 -17.58 1.33
N PRO A 264 5.36 -16.60 1.35
CA PRO A 264 6.78 -16.89 1.21
C PRO A 264 7.23 -17.97 2.22
N PRO A 265 7.92 -19.04 1.79
CA PRO A 265 8.44 -20.03 2.72
C PRO A 265 9.46 -19.39 3.66
N ILE A 266 9.70 -20.01 4.82
CA ILE A 266 10.83 -19.65 5.67
C ILE A 266 12.11 -19.97 4.87
N PRO A 267 13.04 -19.01 4.69
CA PRO A 267 14.33 -19.26 4.05
C PRO A 267 15.12 -20.37 4.77
N ASP A 268 15.76 -21.26 4.00
CA ASP A 268 16.46 -22.45 4.55
C ASP A 268 17.57 -22.09 5.55
N ASP A 269 18.22 -20.95 5.34
CA ASP A 269 19.23 -20.34 6.21
C ASP A 269 18.67 -19.87 7.56
N LEU A 270 17.36 -19.58 7.62
CA LEU A 270 16.68 -19.12 8.83
C LEU A 270 15.97 -20.25 9.58
N ALA A 271 15.70 -21.39 8.95
CA ALA A 271 14.85 -22.47 9.46
C ALA A 271 15.31 -23.13 10.79
N GLY A 272 16.53 -22.83 11.25
CA GLY A 272 17.10 -23.34 12.51
C GLY A 272 17.30 -22.30 13.62
N GLU A 273 16.95 -21.03 13.41
CA GLU A 273 17.07 -20.03 14.47
C GLU A 273 15.87 -20.08 15.42
N ASP A 274 16.13 -20.14 16.74
CA ASP A 274 15.10 -20.04 17.79
C ASP A 274 14.29 -18.72 17.73
N SER A 275 14.77 -17.75 16.96
CA SER A 275 14.18 -16.42 16.72
C SER A 275 13.03 -16.44 15.71
N VAL A 276 12.94 -17.46 14.83
CA VAL A 276 11.92 -17.48 13.77
C VAL A 276 10.54 -17.75 14.37
N PRO A 277 9.56 -16.83 14.18
CA PRO A 277 8.20 -17.03 14.67
C PRO A 277 7.62 -18.35 14.17
N GLN A 278 6.75 -18.99 14.98
CA GLN A 278 6.05 -20.26 14.67
C GLN A 278 5.07 -20.19 13.47
N GLY A 279 5.28 -19.25 12.55
CA GLY A 279 4.37 -18.86 11.49
C GLY A 279 3.54 -17.64 11.89
N GLU A 280 3.31 -16.76 10.91
CA GLU A 280 2.27 -15.74 10.99
C GLU A 280 1.07 -16.14 10.13
N ILE A 281 -0.14 -15.85 10.61
CA ILE A 281 -1.38 -16.21 9.92
C ILE A 281 -2.35 -15.04 9.89
N LEU A 282 -3.27 -15.08 8.93
CA LEU A 282 -4.51 -14.31 8.94
C LEU A 282 -5.65 -15.25 9.36
N SER A 283 -6.31 -14.93 10.47
CA SER A 283 -7.56 -15.54 10.85
C SER A 283 -8.71 -14.58 10.64
N VAL A 284 -9.84 -15.11 10.16
CA VAL A 284 -11.06 -14.35 9.95
C VAL A 284 -12.16 -14.91 10.82
N LEU A 285 -12.67 -14.07 11.71
CA LEU A 285 -13.71 -14.41 12.66
C LEU A 285 -15.07 -13.85 12.20
N ASP A 286 -16.05 -14.73 12.07
CA ASP A 286 -17.46 -14.38 11.92
C ASP A 286 -18.01 -13.75 13.20
N VAL A 287 -18.62 -12.58 13.06
CA VAL A 287 -19.34 -11.89 14.13
C VAL A 287 -20.83 -11.98 13.86
N PRO A 288 -21.61 -12.65 14.72
CA PRO A 288 -23.05 -12.77 14.53
C PRO A 288 -23.75 -11.40 14.45
N PRO A 289 -24.88 -11.30 13.71
CA PRO A 289 -25.62 -10.05 13.59
C PRO A 289 -25.93 -9.40 14.95
N GLY A 290 -25.66 -8.10 15.06
CA GLY A 290 -25.86 -7.32 16.29
C GLY A 290 -24.80 -7.50 17.39
N LYS A 291 -23.83 -8.42 17.24
CA LYS A 291 -22.78 -8.66 18.25
C LYS A 291 -21.53 -7.79 18.07
N MET A 292 -21.35 -7.14 16.91
CA MET A 292 -20.18 -6.29 16.63
C MET A 292 -19.99 -5.18 17.67
N GLY A 293 -21.07 -4.57 18.15
CA GLY A 293 -21.03 -3.57 19.21
C GLY A 293 -20.46 -4.11 20.54
N ARG A 294 -20.62 -5.41 20.83
CA ARG A 294 -20.02 -6.06 22.01
C ARG A 294 -18.53 -6.32 21.83
N VAL A 295 -18.12 -6.74 20.63
CA VAL A 295 -16.70 -6.93 20.29
C VAL A 295 -15.93 -5.62 20.47
N ILE A 296 -16.47 -4.52 19.93
CA ILE A 296 -15.86 -3.19 20.04
C ILE A 296 -15.97 -2.68 21.49
N GLY A 297 -17.15 -2.82 22.10
CA GLY A 297 -17.45 -2.27 23.42
C GLY A 297 -17.65 -0.76 23.40
N LYS A 298 -18.08 -0.19 24.53
CA LYS A 298 -18.34 1.25 24.67
C LYS A 298 -17.06 2.05 24.38
N ARG A 299 -17.10 2.90 23.35
CA ARG A 299 -15.96 3.71 22.87
C ARG A 299 -14.71 2.86 22.52
N GLY A 300 -14.89 1.60 22.11
CA GLY A 300 -13.76 0.73 21.74
C GLY A 300 -13.04 0.07 22.92
N ALA A 301 -13.52 0.22 24.16
CA ALA A 301 -12.79 -0.26 25.34
C ALA A 301 -12.56 -1.79 25.35
N SER A 302 -13.52 -2.56 24.86
CA SER A 302 -13.40 -4.03 24.83
C SER A 302 -12.34 -4.46 23.82
N ILE A 303 -12.42 -3.96 22.58
CA ILE A 303 -11.43 -4.30 21.55
C ILE A 303 -10.02 -3.82 21.91
N MET A 304 -9.89 -2.65 22.54
CA MET A 304 -8.60 -2.17 23.03
C MET A 304 -8.01 -3.08 24.11
N SER A 305 -8.83 -3.57 25.04
CA SER A 305 -8.37 -4.54 26.05
C SER A 305 -7.89 -5.84 25.42
N VAL A 306 -8.57 -6.33 24.37
CA VAL A 306 -8.13 -7.49 23.61
C VAL A 306 -6.77 -7.21 22.94
N LYS A 307 -6.66 -6.10 22.21
CA LYS A 307 -5.42 -5.72 21.51
C LYS A 307 -4.24 -5.55 22.46
N GLN A 308 -4.45 -5.05 23.68
CA GLN A 308 -3.41 -4.95 24.71
C GLN A 308 -3.03 -6.30 25.31
N SER A 309 -3.90 -7.30 25.19
CA SER A 309 -3.71 -8.63 25.78
C SER A 309 -3.05 -9.62 24.83
N CYS A 310 -2.92 -9.32 23.55
CA CYS A 310 -2.28 -10.18 22.55
C CYS A 310 -1.38 -9.39 21.62
N ASN A 311 -0.27 -10.00 21.18
CA ASN A 311 0.59 -9.42 20.14
C ASN A 311 0.09 -9.77 18.73
N ALA A 312 -1.19 -9.53 18.46
CA ALA A 312 -1.83 -9.73 17.16
C ALA A 312 -2.44 -8.41 16.66
N GLU A 313 -2.40 -8.17 15.36
CA GLU A 313 -3.07 -7.05 14.69
C GLU A 313 -4.53 -7.41 14.48
N ILE A 314 -5.44 -6.53 14.89
CA ILE A 314 -6.88 -6.79 14.81
C ILE A 314 -7.54 -5.68 14.02
N HIS A 315 -8.03 -6.04 12.84
CA HIS A 315 -8.75 -5.14 11.95
C HIS A 315 -10.23 -5.49 11.96
N MET A 316 -11.04 -4.48 12.23
CA MET A 316 -12.49 -4.60 12.19
C MET A 316 -12.97 -4.47 10.75
N GLY A 317 -13.93 -5.30 10.37
CA GLY A 317 -14.75 -5.06 9.20
C GLY A 317 -15.68 -3.84 9.37
N GLY A 318 -16.57 -3.59 8.40
CA GLY A 318 -17.49 -2.46 8.39
C GLY A 318 -17.05 -1.39 7.40
N ASN A 319 -16.78 -0.16 7.87
CA ASN A 319 -16.34 0.92 6.98
C ASN A 319 -15.05 0.57 6.21
N LYS A 320 -14.25 -0.39 6.72
CA LYS A 320 -12.97 -0.83 6.15
C LYS A 320 -13.01 -2.24 5.52
N GLY A 321 -14.15 -2.92 5.49
CA GLY A 321 -14.25 -4.31 4.99
C GLY A 321 -15.62 -4.96 5.25
N PRO A 322 -15.79 -6.29 5.13
CA PRO A 322 -17.09 -6.94 5.37
C PRO A 322 -17.63 -6.65 6.78
N PRO A 323 -18.87 -6.16 6.95
CA PRO A 323 -19.37 -5.60 8.21
C PRO A 323 -19.49 -6.59 9.38
N ASP A 324 -19.48 -7.87 9.08
CA ASP A 324 -19.69 -9.01 9.98
C ASP A 324 -18.40 -9.80 10.27
N ARG A 325 -17.23 -9.21 9.98
CA ARG A 325 -15.94 -9.89 10.09
C ARG A 325 -14.95 -9.15 10.98
N VAL A 326 -14.10 -9.91 11.66
CA VAL A 326 -12.88 -9.42 12.31
C VAL A 326 -11.68 -10.18 11.74
N PHE A 327 -10.67 -9.45 11.32
CA PHE A 327 -9.45 -9.97 10.73
C PHE A 327 -8.33 -9.86 11.76
N ILE A 328 -7.63 -10.96 12.00
CA ILE A 328 -6.61 -11.07 13.04
C ILE A 328 -5.33 -11.58 12.39
N ILE A 329 -4.29 -10.75 12.40
CA ILE A 329 -2.99 -11.03 11.75
C ILE A 329 -1.90 -11.12 12.81
N GLY A 330 -1.01 -12.10 12.69
CA GLY A 330 0.20 -12.18 13.50
C GLY A 330 0.59 -13.61 13.84
N PRO A 331 1.45 -13.81 14.86
CA PRO A 331 1.90 -15.13 15.28
C PRO A 331 0.73 -16.05 15.66
N VAL A 332 0.78 -17.33 15.25
CA VAL A 332 -0.32 -18.29 15.44
C VAL A 332 -0.89 -18.29 16.87
N LYS A 333 -0.03 -18.35 17.89
CA LYS A 333 -0.45 -18.38 19.31
C LYS A 333 -1.21 -17.11 19.71
N GLU A 334 -0.74 -15.95 19.26
CA GLU A 334 -1.34 -14.65 19.58
C GLU A 334 -2.65 -14.44 18.83
N VAL A 335 -2.74 -14.93 17.60
CA VAL A 335 -3.99 -14.94 16.82
C VAL A 335 -5.05 -15.81 17.50
N ARG A 336 -4.70 -17.02 17.94
CA ARG A 336 -5.64 -17.90 18.67
C ARG A 336 -6.07 -17.32 20.02
N LYS A 337 -5.16 -16.66 20.72
CA LYS A 337 -5.47 -15.91 21.95
C LYS A 337 -6.47 -14.79 21.68
N ALA A 338 -6.23 -13.97 20.64
CA ALA A 338 -7.13 -12.90 20.23
C ALA A 338 -8.52 -13.43 19.84
N GLU A 339 -8.59 -14.51 19.06
CA GLU A 339 -9.86 -15.17 18.70
C GLU A 339 -10.66 -15.58 19.94
N ALA A 340 -10.02 -16.24 20.90
CA ALA A 340 -10.68 -16.71 22.11
C ALA A 340 -11.23 -15.53 22.94
N LEU A 341 -10.44 -14.47 23.08
CA LEU A 341 -10.87 -13.24 23.77
C LEU A 341 -12.06 -12.58 23.07
N ILE A 342 -12.02 -12.44 21.73
CA ILE A 342 -13.12 -11.84 20.97
C ILE A 342 -14.38 -12.71 21.05
N ARG A 343 -14.25 -14.04 20.92
CA ARG A 343 -15.40 -14.96 21.08
C ARG A 343 -16.05 -14.82 22.46
N GLY A 344 -15.24 -14.66 23.51
CA GLY A 344 -15.74 -14.38 24.86
C GLY A 344 -16.61 -13.13 24.94
N THR A 345 -16.27 -12.06 24.21
CA THR A 345 -17.09 -10.82 24.21
C THR A 345 -18.48 -10.98 23.58
N MET A 346 -18.68 -12.01 22.74
CA MET A 346 -19.92 -12.22 22.00
C MET A 346 -20.91 -13.14 22.72
N MET A 347 -20.47 -13.87 23.75
CA MET A 347 -21.32 -14.73 24.56
C MET A 347 -22.39 -13.91 25.29
N ASP A 348 -23.59 -14.48 25.43
CA ASP A 348 -24.62 -13.93 26.29
C ASP A 348 -24.29 -14.30 27.73
N ILE A 349 -24.17 -13.28 28.59
CA ILE A 349 -23.93 -13.43 30.04
C ILE A 349 -25.28 -13.48 30.74
#